data_AF-A0A535ENZ8-F1
#
_entry.id   AF-A0A535ENZ8-F1
#
_cell.length_a   1.000
_cell.length_b   1.000
_cell.length_c   1.000
_cell.angle_alpha   90.00
_cell.angle_beta   90.00
_cell.angle_gamma   90.00
#
_symmetry.space_group_name_H-M   'P 1'
#
loop_
_entity.id
_entity.type
_entity.pdbx_description
1 polymer ?
#
loop_
_entity_poly.entity_id
_entity_poly.type
_entity_poly.pdbx_seq_one_letter_code
_entity_poly.pdbx_strand_id
1 'polypeptide(L)'
;MFLEIQVDLDPNLFAIGPFTLTWHGIFSVLGILATIRMSQWLAWRSDKIPSDKIYDAAFWAVVVGLLGARIHYVLENYKLFAGHWLDVLAVNKGGISQWGGIFGGLIGI
;
A
#
# COMPACT_ATOMS: atom_id res chain seq x y z
N MET A 1 5.54 42.50 -5.67
CA MET A 1 4.34 41.67 -5.51
C MET A 1 4.56 40.45 -6.39
N PHE A 2 5.06 39.37 -5.81
CA PHE A 2 5.54 38.20 -6.56
C PHE A 2 4.33 37.38 -7.06
N LEU A 3 4.41 36.90 -8.30
CA LEU A 3 3.44 36.02 -8.93
C LEU A 3 3.46 34.66 -8.22
N GLU A 4 2.57 34.47 -7.25
CA GLU A 4 2.39 33.18 -6.58
C GLU A 4 1.43 32.31 -7.41
N ILE A 5 1.90 31.14 -7.85
CA ILE A 5 1.07 30.15 -8.53
C ILE A 5 0.36 29.36 -7.44
N GLN A 6 -0.93 29.65 -7.23
CA GLN A 6 -1.75 28.87 -6.32
C GLN A 6 -2.12 27.53 -6.97
N VAL A 7 -1.66 26.44 -6.37
CA VAL A 7 -2.00 25.07 -6.77
C VAL A 7 -3.11 24.58 -5.85
N ASP A 8 -4.35 24.78 -6.27
CA ASP A 8 -5.52 24.31 -5.54
C ASP A 8 -5.80 22.84 -5.88
N LEU A 9 -5.19 21.93 -5.11
CA LEU A 9 -5.37 20.48 -5.24
C LEU A 9 -5.85 19.89 -3.91
N ASP A 10 -7.12 19.50 -3.87
CA ASP A 10 -7.65 18.74 -2.74
C ASP A 10 -7.05 17.31 -2.76
N PRO A 11 -6.37 16.87 -1.69
CA PRO A 11 -5.82 15.51 -1.60
C PRO A 11 -6.91 14.42 -1.54
N ASN A 12 -8.13 14.80 -1.14
CA ASN A 12 -9.28 13.90 -1.05
C ASN A 12 -10.10 14.02 -2.33
N LEU A 13 -10.35 12.89 -3.00
CA LEU A 13 -11.20 12.87 -4.19
C LEU A 13 -12.68 13.00 -3.79
N PHE A 14 -13.11 12.21 -2.81
CA PHE A 14 -14.43 12.31 -2.22
C PHE A 14 -14.44 11.67 -0.82
N ALA A 15 -15.36 12.13 0.03
CA ALA A 15 -15.59 11.56 1.35
C ALA A 15 -17.09 11.23 1.52
N ILE A 16 -17.40 10.00 1.92
CA ILE A 16 -18.75 9.55 2.27
C ILE A 16 -18.70 9.04 3.71
N GLY A 17 -19.13 9.86 4.66
CA GLY A 17 -19.07 9.54 6.09
C GLY A 17 -17.63 9.27 6.57
N PRO A 18 -17.35 8.13 7.23
CA PRO A 18 -15.99 7.78 7.68
C PRO A 18 -15.07 7.27 6.56
N PHE A 19 -15.58 7.10 5.35
CA PHE A 19 -14.80 6.62 4.21
C PHE A 19 -14.32 7.79 3.37
N THR A 20 -13.00 7.98 3.32
CA THR A 20 -12.35 9.01 2.50
C THR A 20 -11.50 8.34 1.44
N LEU A 21 -11.77 8.64 0.17
CA LEU A 21 -10.93 8.20 -0.94
C LEU A 21 -9.95 9.32 -1.29
N THR A 22 -8.66 9.02 -1.21
CA THR A 22 -7.57 9.98 -1.49
C THR A 22 -6.93 9.70 -2.85
N TRP A 23 -6.38 10.74 -3.48
CA TRP A 23 -5.60 10.58 -4.72
C TRP A 23 -4.42 9.62 -4.53
N HIS A 24 -3.76 9.68 -3.38
CA HIS A 24 -2.66 8.77 -3.06
C HIS A 24 -3.09 7.29 -3.09
N GLY A 25 -4.27 6.97 -2.56
CA GLY A 25 -4.83 5.62 -2.62
C GLY A 25 -5.09 5.16 -4.06
N ILE A 26 -5.64 6.03 -4.90
CA ILE A 26 -5.91 5.74 -6.32
C ILE A 26 -4.61 5.43 -7.06
N PHE A 27 -3.59 6.29 -6.94
CA PHE A 27 -2.31 6.07 -7.59
C PHE A 27 -1.58 4.83 -7.07
N SER A 28 -1.75 4.49 -5.79
CA SER A 28 -1.19 3.26 -5.22
C SER A 28 -1.81 2.02 -5.86
N VAL A 29 -3.14 1.97 -5.99
CA VAL A 29 -3.84 0.86 -6.67
C VAL A 29 -3.46 0.78 -8.15
N LEU A 30 -3.38 1.92 -8.84
CA LEU A 30 -2.92 1.96 -10.23
C LEU A 30 -1.49 1.43 -10.38
N GLY A 31 -0.59 1.77 -9.46
CA GLY A 31 0.78 1.24 -9.43
C GLY A 31 0.82 -0.29 -9.27
N ILE A 32 -0.01 -0.85 -8.39
CA ILE A 32 -0.14 -2.30 -8.21
C ILE A 32 -0.64 -2.95 -9.51
N LEU A 33 -1.72 -2.43 -10.09
CA LEU A 33 -2.29 -2.96 -11.34
C LEU A 33 -1.31 -2.89 -12.50
N ALA A 34 -0.58 -1.76 -12.64
CA ALA A 34 0.45 -1.59 -13.65
C ALA A 34 1.58 -2.62 -13.49
N THR A 35 2.02 -2.86 -12.25
CA THR A 35 3.07 -3.84 -11.94
C THR A 35 2.62 -5.27 -12.30
N ILE A 36 1.41 -5.67 -11.91
CA ILE A 36 0.85 -6.98 -12.27
C ILE A 36 0.79 -7.13 -13.79
N ARG A 37 0.27 -6.12 -14.49
CA ARG A 37 0.13 -6.15 -15.95
C ARG A 37 1.48 -6.24 -16.67
N MET A 38 2.51 -5.58 -16.12
CA MET A 38 3.88 -5.64 -16.62
C MET A 38 4.51 -7.02 -16.38
N SER A 39 4.36 -7.59 -15.18
CA SER A 39 4.85 -8.93 -14.85
C SER A 39 4.22 -10.00 -15.75
N GLN A 40 2.91 -9.89 -16.00
CA GLN A 40 2.20 -10.79 -16.94
C GLN A 40 2.78 -10.73 -18.35
N TRP A 41 3.03 -9.52 -18.84
CA TRP A 41 3.61 -9.32 -20.16
C TRP A 41 5.02 -9.89 -20.28
N LEU A 42 5.82 -9.78 -19.21
CA LEU A 42 7.17 -10.34 -19.17
C LEU A 42 7.15 -11.87 -19.10
N ALA A 43 6.24 -12.45 -18.32
CA ALA A 43 6.07 -13.90 -18.25
C ALA A 43 5.59 -14.49 -19.57
N TRP A 44 4.62 -13.85 -20.23
CA TRP A 44 4.18 -14.26 -21.56
C TRP A 44 5.32 -14.25 -22.59
N ARG A 45 6.24 -13.29 -22.52
CA ARG A 45 7.42 -13.23 -23.40
C ARG A 45 8.48 -14.28 -23.12
N SER A 46 8.61 -14.68 -21.86
CA SER A 46 9.64 -15.62 -21.44
C SER A 46 9.19 -17.08 -21.48
N ASP A 47 7.87 -17.33 -21.50
CA ASP A 47 7.21 -18.65 -21.53
C ASP A 47 7.64 -19.59 -20.38
N LYS A 48 8.17 -19.00 -19.29
CA LYS A 48 8.74 -19.72 -18.15
C LYS A 48 7.82 -19.77 -16.94
N ILE A 49 6.89 -18.83 -16.83
CA ILE A 49 6.09 -18.62 -15.62
C ILE A 49 4.60 -18.60 -16.00
N PRO A 50 3.77 -19.50 -15.42
CA PRO A 50 2.33 -19.47 -15.60
C PRO A 50 1.73 -18.15 -15.10
N SER A 51 0.74 -17.63 -15.83
CA SER A 51 0.03 -16.39 -15.48
C SER A 51 -0.55 -16.41 -14.06
N ASP A 52 -1.06 -17.57 -13.62
CA ASP A 52 -1.67 -17.75 -12.29
C ASP A 52 -0.68 -17.48 -11.15
N LYS A 53 0.59 -17.87 -11.33
CA LYS A 53 1.63 -17.66 -10.31
C LYS A 53 1.91 -16.18 -10.04
N ILE A 54 1.69 -15.32 -11.03
CA ILE A 54 1.87 -13.87 -10.87
C ILE A 54 0.74 -13.27 -10.05
N TYR A 55 -0.50 -13.72 -10.27
CA TYR A 55 -1.64 -13.26 -9.47
C TYR A 55 -1.51 -13.75 -8.02
N ASP A 56 -1.10 -15.01 -7.81
CA ASP A 56 -0.82 -15.55 -6.48
C ASP A 56 0.26 -14.72 -5.76
N ALA A 57 1.39 -14.47 -6.43
CA ALA A 57 2.48 -13.68 -5.86
C ALA A 57 2.05 -12.24 -5.58
N ALA A 58 1.31 -11.60 -6.48
CA ALA A 58 0.83 -10.24 -6.28
C ALA A 58 -0.15 -10.14 -5.09
N PHE A 59 -1.04 -11.14 -4.95
CA PHE A 59 -1.97 -11.20 -3.82
C PHE A 59 -1.20 -11.31 -2.49
N TRP A 60 -0.27 -12.26 -2.38
CA TRP A 60 0.51 -12.44 -1.16
C TRP A 60 1.46 -11.27 -0.88
N ALA A 61 2.06 -10.67 -1.90
CA ALA A 61 2.88 -9.46 -1.75
C ALA A 61 2.08 -8.31 -1.13
N VAL A 62 0.85 -8.09 -1.57
CA VAL A 62 -0.01 -7.02 -1.02
C VAL A 62 -0.43 -7.35 0.42
N VAL A 63 -0.85 -8.58 0.69
CA VAL A 63 -1.32 -9.00 2.03
C VAL A 63 -0.18 -8.95 3.04
N VAL A 64 0.94 -9.63 2.76
CA VAL A 64 2.10 -9.67 3.66
C VAL A 64 2.79 -8.32 3.73
N GLY A 65 2.82 -7.56 2.63
CA GLY A 65 3.27 -6.17 2.62
C GLY A 65 2.46 -5.31 3.57
N LEU A 66 1.13 -5.34 3.49
CA LEU A 66 0.28 -4.55 4.38
C LEU A 66 0.46 -4.94 5.86
N LEU A 67 0.58 -6.23 6.14
CA LEU A 67 0.86 -6.73 7.49
C LEU A 67 2.23 -6.28 7.99
N GLY A 68 3.28 -6.44 7.19
CA GLY A 68 4.63 -6.00 7.51
C GLY A 68 4.70 -4.49 7.75
N ALA A 69 3.98 -3.71 6.94
CA ALA A 69 3.88 -2.28 7.08
C ALA A 69 3.24 -1.86 8.41
N ARG A 70 2.22 -2.60 8.86
CA ARG A 70 1.58 -2.36 10.15
C ARG A 70 2.46 -2.78 11.33
N ILE A 71 3.08 -3.95 11.26
CA ILE A 71 3.98 -4.46 12.29
C ILE A 71 5.15 -3.50 12.47
N HIS A 72 5.79 -3.09 11.38
CA HIS A 72 6.92 -2.16 11.44
C HIS A 72 6.52 -0.81 12.03
N TYR A 73 5.35 -0.27 11.66
CA TYR A 73 4.84 0.97 12.26
C TYR A 73 4.65 0.86 13.77
N VAL A 74 4.10 -0.27 14.24
CA VAL A 74 3.89 -0.52 15.67
C VAL A 74 5.22 -0.65 16.42
N LEU A 75 6.23 -1.26 15.80
CA LEU A 75 7.58 -1.35 16.37
C LEU A 75 8.23 0.03 16.50
N GLU A 76 8.13 0.86 15.45
CA GLU A 76 8.62 2.24 15.47
C GLU A 76 7.92 3.08 16.53
N ASN A 77 6.62 2.84 16.74
CA ASN A 77 5.74 3.65 17.59
C ASN A 77 5.28 2.90 18.85
N TYR A 78 6.09 2.00 19.40
CA TYR A 78 5.68 1.08 20.47
C TYR A 78 5.04 1.80 21.69
N LYS A 79 5.51 3.01 22.03
CA LYS A 79 4.98 3.81 23.14
C LYS A 79 3.52 4.20 22.95
N LEU A 80 3.09 4.41 21.71
CA LEU A 80 1.70 4.75 21.37
C LEU A 80 0.74 3.56 21.55
N PHE A 81 1.26 2.33 21.54
CA PHE A 81 0.47 1.11 21.68
C PHE A 81 0.53 0.50 23.09
N ALA A 82 1.37 1.03 23.96
CA ALA A 82 1.50 0.58 25.34
C ALA A 82 0.18 0.83 26.11
N GLY A 83 -0.56 -0.25 26.40
CA GLY A 83 -1.86 -0.20 27.09
C GLY A 83 -3.08 -0.34 26.18
N HIS A 84 -2.91 -0.25 24.85
CA HIS A 84 -3.98 -0.36 23.86
C HIS A 84 -3.61 -1.30 22.71
N TRP A 85 -3.23 -2.54 23.05
CA TRP A 85 -2.76 -3.53 22.07
C TRP A 85 -3.77 -3.89 20.97
N LEU A 86 -5.08 -3.72 21.22
CA LEU A 86 -6.11 -3.92 20.19
C LEU A 86 -6.00 -2.91 19.03
N ASP A 87 -5.44 -1.72 19.27
CA ASP A 87 -5.25 -0.71 18.21
C ASP A 87 -4.18 -1.12 17.20
N VAL A 88 -3.36 -2.14 17.49
CA VAL A 88 -2.41 -2.72 16.52
C VAL A 88 -3.13 -3.21 15.27
N LEU A 89 -4.35 -3.73 15.40
CA LEU A 89 -5.16 -4.23 14.28
C LEU A 89 -5.95 -3.13 13.56
N ALA A 90 -6.02 -1.92 14.13
CA ALA A 90 -6.79 -0.81 13.59
C ALA A 90 -6.06 -0.12 12.42
N VAL A 91 -6.03 -0.78 11.26
CA VAL A 91 -5.40 -0.28 10.03
C VAL A 91 -6.12 0.96 9.44
N ASN A 92 -7.39 1.15 9.81
CA ASN A 92 -8.24 2.25 9.35
C ASN A 92 -7.95 3.60 10.04
N LYS A 93 -7.23 3.60 11.18
CA LYS A 93 -6.83 4.83 11.88
C LYS A 93 -5.57 5.47 11.30
N GLY A 94 -5.06 4.95 10.18
CA GLY A 94 -3.75 5.30 9.64
C GLY A 94 -2.61 4.59 10.39
N GLY A 95 -1.36 4.99 10.11
CA GLY A 95 -0.17 4.41 10.74
C GLY A 95 0.34 3.17 10.02
N ILE A 96 0.89 3.37 8.84
CA ILE A 96 1.46 2.31 8.00
C ILE A 96 2.89 2.74 7.64
N SER A 97 3.87 1.89 7.90
CA SER A 97 5.27 2.20 7.61
C SER A 97 5.64 1.67 6.22
N GLN A 98 6.16 2.55 5.35
CA GLN A 98 6.53 2.19 3.98
C GLN A 98 7.61 1.11 3.94
N TRP A 99 8.59 1.18 4.84
CA TRP A 99 9.67 0.20 4.95
C TRP A 99 9.15 -1.20 5.28
N GLY A 100 8.24 -1.30 6.25
CA GLY A 100 7.59 -2.57 6.57
C GLY A 100 6.79 -3.15 5.40
N GLY A 101 6.20 -2.28 4.56
CA GLY A 101 5.52 -2.67 3.34
C GLY A 101 6.44 -3.32 2.31
N ILE A 102 7.60 -2.70 2.08
CA ILE A 102 8.60 -3.21 1.14
C ILE A 102 9.14 -4.57 1.62
N PHE A 103 9.60 -4.66 2.86
CA PHE A 103 10.14 -5.92 3.39
C PHE A 103 9.07 -7.00 3.50
N GLY A 104 7.86 -6.67 3.94
CA GLY A 104 6.74 -7.61 4.00
C GLY A 104 6.36 -8.12 2.61
N GLY A 105 6.30 -7.23 1.61
CA GLY A 105 5.99 -7.62 0.24
C GLY A 105 7.04 -8.56 -0.36
N LEU A 106 8.33 -8.30 -0.09
CA LEU A 106 9.43 -9.17 -0.53
C LEU A 106 9.38 -10.57 0.11
N ILE A 107 8.92 -10.68 1.36
CA ILE A 107 8.74 -11.97 2.03
C ILE A 107 7.53 -12.73 1.46
N GLY A 108 6.53 -12.02 0.93
CA GLY A 108 5.31 -12.59 0.39
C GLY A 108 5.38 -13.11 -1.05
N ILE A 109 6.49 -12.90 -1.77
CA ILE A 109 6.73 -13.34 -3.15
C ILE A 109 7.65 -14.56 -3.15
#